data_AF-A0A9Q2LG36-F1
#
_entry.id   AF-A0A9Q2LG36-F1
#
_cell.length_a   1.000
_cell.length_b   1.000
_cell.length_c   1.000
_cell.angle_alpha   90.00
_cell.angle_beta   90.00
_cell.angle_gamma   90.00
#
_symmetry.space_group_name_H-M   'P 1'
#
loop_
_entity.id
_entity.type
_entity.pdbx_description
1 polymer ?
#
loop_
_entity_poly.entity_id
_entity_poly.type
_entity_poly.pdbx_seq_one_letter_code
_entity_poly.pdbx_strand_id
1 'polypeptide(L)' 'IEQHLLTVGAGDNVVRIIPPLIVTDEQIDEAVNAIDAACVALEAAQTKEGA' A
#
# COMPACT_ATOMS: atom_id res chain seq x y z
N ILE A 1 -2.48 9.75 0.03
CA ILE A 1 -3.79 9.36 0.61
C ILE A 1 -4.67 8.62 -0.41
N GLU A 2 -4.32 8.62 -1.70
CA GLU A 2 -5.14 8.12 -2.82
C GLU A 2 -5.66 6.68 -2.68
N GLN A 3 -4.92 5.76 -2.05
CA GLN A 3 -5.35 4.37 -1.84
C GLN A 3 -5.97 4.12 -0.45
N HIS A 4 -6.29 5.19 0.30
CA HIS A 4 -6.99 5.14 1.59
C HIS A 4 -6.35 4.28 2.71
N LEU A 5 -5.10 3.83 2.56
CA LEU A 5 -4.37 3.06 3.56
C LEU A 5 -3.28 3.91 4.25
N LEU A 6 -3.30 3.95 5.59
CA LEU A 6 -2.27 4.63 6.39
C LEU A 6 -1.19 3.63 6.80
N THR A 7 0.08 3.96 6.55
CA THR A 7 1.23 3.11 6.87
C THR A 7 2.38 3.97 7.41
N VAL A 8 3.47 3.31 7.83
CA VAL A 8 4.72 3.98 8.19
C VAL A 8 5.93 3.25 7.62
N GLY A 9 6.95 4.01 7.20
CA GLY A 9 8.25 3.45 6.82
C GLY A 9 8.94 2.77 8.00
N ALA A 10 9.65 1.69 7.74
CA ALA A 10 10.29 0.85 8.75
C ALA A 10 11.77 0.55 8.47
N GLY A 11 12.32 1.18 7.43
CA GLY A 11 13.68 1.03 6.93
C GLY A 11 13.74 1.55 5.51
N ASP A 12 14.87 1.34 4.83
CA ASP A 12 15.08 1.92 3.49
C ASP A 12 14.09 1.38 2.45
N ASN A 13 13.78 0.08 2.51
CA ASN A 13 12.91 -0.62 1.56
C ASN A 13 11.81 -1.43 2.25
N VAL A 14 11.41 -1.04 3.47
CA VAL A 14 10.42 -1.80 4.26
C VAL A 14 9.33 -0.86 4.77
N VAL A 15 8.08 -1.28 4.58
CA VAL A 15 6.89 -0.60 5.11
C VAL A 15 6.25 -1.48 6.18
N ARG A 16 5.87 -0.87 7.32
CA ARG A 16 5.11 -1.55 8.38
C ARG A 16 3.63 -1.28 8.22
N ILE A 17 2.86 -2.36 8.31
CA ILE A 17 1.41 -2.34 8.34
C ILE A 17 0.99 -3.10 9.60
N ILE A 18 0.46 -2.37 10.58
CA ILE A 18 0.03 -2.92 11.86
C ILE A 18 -1.42 -2.49 12.04
N PRO A 19 -2.39 -3.28 11.56
CA PRO A 19 -3.81 -3.00 11.79
C PRO A 19 -4.17 -3.23 13.26
N PRO A 20 -5.28 -2.66 13.73
CA PRO A 20 -5.82 -3.01 15.03
C PRO A 20 -6.28 -4.49 15.05
N LEU A 21 -6.26 -5.13 16.21
CA LEU A 21 -6.62 -6.55 16.37
C LEU A 21 -8.12 -6.85 16.17
N ILE A 22 -8.94 -5.82 15.95
CA ILE A 22 -10.39 -5.92 15.71
C ILE A 22 -10.73 -5.85 14.21
N VAL A 23 -9.73 -5.84 13.33
CA VAL A 23 -9.93 -5.80 11.88
C VAL A 23 -10.68 -7.05 11.40
N THR A 24 -11.60 -6.91 10.44
CA THR A 24 -12.33 -8.03 9.83
C THR A 24 -11.62 -8.56 8.59
N ASP A 25 -11.99 -9.75 8.13
CA ASP A 25 -11.41 -10.36 6.93
C ASP A 25 -11.67 -9.48 5.69
N GLU A 26 -12.86 -8.88 5.57
CA GLU A 26 -13.19 -7.99 4.45
C GLU A 26 -12.32 -6.72 4.45
N GLN A 27 -11.99 -6.19 5.62
CA GLN A 27 -11.09 -5.03 5.74
C GLN A 27 -9.65 -5.39 5.41
N ILE A 28 -9.23 -6.63 5.70
CA ILE A 28 -7.93 -7.15 5.28
C ILE A 28 -7.89 -7.23 3.75
N ASP A 29 -8.92 -7.79 3.12
CA ASP A 29 -9.00 -7.88 1.65
C ASP A 29 -8.99 -6.48 1.00
N GLU A 30 -9.71 -5.50 1.56
CA GLU A 30 -9.66 -4.11 1.10
C GLU A 30 -8.24 -3.53 1.21
N ALA A 31 -7.56 -3.73 2.33
CA ALA A 31 -6.19 -3.26 2.53
C ALA A 31 -5.21 -3.90 1.55
N VAL A 32 -5.36 -5.21 1.26
CA VAL A 32 -4.54 -5.92 0.26
C VAL A 32 -4.75 -5.34 -1.14
N ASN A 33 -6.01 -5.10 -1.54
CA ASN A 33 -6.32 -4.49 -2.82
C ASN A 33 -5.77 -3.05 -2.95
N ALA A 34 -5.82 -2.28 -1.87
CA ALA A 34 -5.24 -0.94 -1.83
C ALA A 34 -3.71 -0.95 -2.02
N ILE A 35 -3.01 -1.95 -1.44
CA ILE A 35 -1.57 -2.13 -1.62
C ILE A 35 -1.25 -2.48 -3.07
N ASP A 36 -2.00 -3.40 -3.67
CA ASP A 36 -1.80 -3.79 -5.07
C ASP A 36 -1.98 -2.60 -6.02
N ALA A 37 -3.08 -1.83 -5.85
CA ALA A 37 -3.33 -0.62 -6.61
C ALA A 37 -2.20 0.42 -6.47
N ALA A 38 -1.63 0.56 -5.26
CA ALA A 38 -0.48 1.44 -5.04
C ALA A 38 0.76 0.97 -5.81
N CYS A 39 1.06 -0.33 -5.81
CA CYS A 39 2.19 -0.90 -6.55
C CYS A 39 2.05 -0.68 -8.06
N VAL A 40 0.87 -0.96 -8.63
CA VAL A 40 0.59 -0.72 -10.06
C VAL A 40 0.76 0.75 -10.42
N ALA A 41 0.27 1.67 -9.58
CA ALA A 41 0.43 3.09 -9.81
C ALA A 41 1.91 3.52 -9.77
N LEU A 42 2.70 2.96 -8.84
CA LEU A 42 4.14 3.23 -8.73
C LEU A 42 4.92 2.70 -9.94
N GLU A 43 4.61 1.48 -10.42
CA GLU A 43 5.23 0.91 -11.63
C GLU A 43 4.91 1.77 -12.87
N ALA A 44 3.66 2.20 -13.01
CA ALA A 44 3.23 3.08 -14.09
C ALA A 44 3.89 4.46 -14.01
N ALA A 45 4.14 4.98 -12.81
CA ALA A 45 4.86 6.24 -12.60
C ALA A 45 6.35 6.11 -12.94
N GLN A 46 7.02 5.04 -12.48
CA GLN A 46 8.44 4.78 -12.80
C GLN A 46 8.69 4.65 -14.31
N THR A 47 7.76 4.04 -15.05
CA THR A 47 7.88 3.91 -16.51
C THR A 47 7.85 5.27 -17.24
N LYS A 48 7.23 6.30 -16.63
CA LYS A 48 7.14 7.65 -17.22
C LYS A 48 8.36 8.53 -16.91
N GLU A 49 9.07 8.29 -15.82
CA GLU A 49 10.25 9.08 -15.42
C GLU A 49 11.55 8.61 -16.10
N GLY A 50 11.58 7.38 -16.62
CA GLY A 50 12.71 6.85 -17.39
C GLY A 50 12.67 7.09 -18.90
N ALA A 51 11.68 7.86 -19.40
CA ALA A 51 11.46 8.15 -20.82
C ALA A 51 11.80 9.60 -21.18
#